data_AF-A0A971WVH0-F1
#
_entry.id   AF-A0A971WVH0-F1
#
_cell.length_a   1.000
_cell.length_b   1.000
_cell.length_c   1.000
_cell.angle_alpha   90.00
_cell.angle_beta   90.00
_cell.angle_gamma   90.00
#
_symmetry.space_group_name_H-M   'P 1'
#
loop_
_entity.id
_entity.type
_entity.pdbx_description
1 polymer ?
#
loop_
_entity_poly.entity_id
_entity_poly.type
_entity_poly.pdbx_seq_one_letter_code
_entity_poly.pdbx_strand_id
1 'polypeptide(L)'
;MYGFTLILTLAVIGGVIAFFGDKIGMKVGRKRLTLFGLRPKHTSIIITILTGVFISGSAITVLSIVSEDVRTALFNMKAIQEALSESQQQLESSLERVRSIEIERDIAEMDLLQATQKLADATKQYEQVIKDLENAKLEVEENERRLNDAKEFIEALNIQIQDLQGQQAKLQDSILELETEIKLLEDQHDRQLRQGNFIFFSHEIISAQVFQGGKARDTIYHELLEFLSKADQYAALLGAGRGVDSPAISVLDVALYEAIEILHQHEGLYVVRVVSKNNALAGETVATYLELIPNELLFEKGAVLREYVYDPSIGLETDDMLLSLISLANTLAVERGMITTEGDKAVQVPLETFLEAMTTLNEAEERCTIRIVAAEDTWAAIGPMYLTIEIEPL
;
A
#
# COMPACT_ATOMS: atom_id res chain seq x y z
N MET A 1 65.50 66.91 -65.55
CA MET A 1 66.24 68.02 -66.19
C MET A 1 67.47 68.49 -65.41
N TYR A 2 67.57 68.27 -64.08
CA TYR A 2 68.71 68.70 -63.26
C TYR A 2 70.03 67.96 -63.53
N GLY A 3 70.00 66.68 -63.90
CA GLY A 3 71.22 65.90 -64.14
C GLY A 3 72.04 66.40 -65.34
N PHE A 4 71.40 66.79 -66.44
CA PHE A 4 72.11 67.26 -67.64
C PHE A 4 72.75 68.64 -67.44
N THR A 5 72.06 69.55 -66.75
CA THR A 5 72.62 70.86 -66.37
C THR A 5 73.77 70.72 -65.39
N LEU A 6 73.71 69.77 -64.45
CA LEU A 6 74.80 69.47 -63.51
C LEU A 6 76.04 68.91 -64.24
N ILE A 7 75.84 68.01 -65.20
CA ILE A 7 76.94 67.43 -65.99
C ILE A 7 77.61 68.52 -66.86
N LEU A 8 76.83 69.40 -67.50
CA LEU A 8 77.36 70.49 -68.32
C LEU A 8 78.16 71.50 -67.50
N THR A 9 77.64 71.94 -66.34
CA THR A 9 78.36 72.86 -65.45
C THR A 9 79.61 72.22 -64.87
N LEU A 10 79.57 70.93 -64.53
CA LEU A 10 80.73 70.17 -64.06
C LEU A 10 81.83 70.07 -65.15
N ALA A 11 81.44 69.79 -66.39
CA ALA A 11 82.37 69.72 -67.52
C ALA A 11 83.04 71.08 -67.80
N VAL A 12 82.28 72.17 -67.72
CA VAL A 12 82.81 73.53 -67.91
C VAL A 12 83.76 73.92 -66.76
N ILE A 13 83.34 73.72 -65.50
CA ILE A 13 84.17 74.06 -64.33
C ILE A 13 85.42 73.17 -64.29
N GLY A 14 85.28 71.86 -64.54
CA GLY A 14 86.40 70.93 -64.61
C GLY A 14 87.40 71.30 -65.70
N GLY A 15 86.91 71.69 -66.89
CA GLY A 15 87.75 72.17 -67.99
C GLY A 15 88.50 73.47 -67.67
N VAL A 16 87.83 74.44 -67.02
CA VAL A 16 88.45 75.70 -66.60
C VAL A 16 89.55 75.44 -65.56
N ILE A 17 89.29 74.60 -64.55
CA ILE A 17 90.27 74.32 -63.51
C ILE A 17 91.46 73.52 -64.06
N ALA A 18 91.23 72.53 -64.93
CA ALA A 18 92.29 71.77 -65.59
C ALA A 18 93.23 72.68 -66.41
N PHE A 19 92.68 73.65 -67.13
CA PHE A 19 93.46 74.64 -67.88
C PHE A 19 94.34 75.51 -66.98
N PHE A 20 93.84 75.96 -65.83
CA PHE A 20 94.64 76.71 -64.86
C PHE A 20 95.74 75.86 -64.22
N GLY A 21 95.46 74.59 -63.92
CA GLY A 21 96.44 73.64 -63.39
C GLY A 21 97.65 73.45 -64.31
N ASP A 22 97.40 73.21 -65.59
CA ASP A 22 98.45 73.00 -66.59
C ASP A 22 99.30 74.28 -66.79
N LYS A 23 98.65 75.45 -66.80
CA LYS A 23 99.33 76.74 -66.92
C LYS A 23 100.24 77.06 -65.73
N ILE A 24 99.85 76.68 -64.51
CA ILE A 24 100.68 76.83 -63.32
C ILE A 24 101.85 75.84 -63.35
N GLY A 25 101.59 74.57 -63.66
CA GLY A 25 102.62 73.52 -63.78
C GLY A 25 103.72 73.90 -64.78
N MET A 26 103.34 74.35 -65.98
CA MET A 26 104.30 74.82 -66.99
C MET A 26 105.11 76.05 -66.55
N LYS A 27 104.49 76.99 -65.84
CA LYS A 27 105.13 78.25 -65.39
C LYS A 27 106.17 77.99 -64.30
N VAL A 28 105.92 77.01 -63.42
CA VAL A 28 106.88 76.53 -62.41
C VAL A 28 108.03 75.77 -63.07
N GLY A 29 107.74 74.92 -64.05
CA GLY A 29 108.75 74.19 -64.82
C GLY A 29 109.76 75.08 -65.54
N ARG A 30 109.33 76.23 -66.08
CA ARG A 30 110.23 77.20 -66.74
C ARG A 30 111.09 78.03 -65.79
N LYS A 31 110.66 78.26 -64.55
CA LYS A 31 111.38 79.11 -63.57
C LYS A 31 112.48 78.39 -62.78
N ARG A 32 112.72 77.09 -63.01
CA ARG A 32 113.73 76.26 -62.32
C ARG A 32 113.71 76.39 -60.80
N LEU A 33 112.51 76.45 -60.22
CA LEU A 33 112.32 76.58 -58.78
C LEU A 33 112.83 75.31 -58.07
N THR A 34 113.56 75.49 -56.98
CA THR A 34 114.02 74.42 -56.09
C THR A 34 113.20 74.49 -54.82
N LEU A 35 112.45 73.43 -54.53
CA LEU A 35 111.73 73.28 -53.27
C LEU A 35 112.60 72.41 -52.37
N PHE A 36 113.04 72.93 -51.22
CA PHE A 36 113.90 72.21 -50.26
C PHE A 36 115.17 71.58 -50.88
N GLY A 37 115.81 72.25 -51.85
CA GLY A 37 117.08 71.79 -52.44
C GLY A 37 116.97 70.72 -53.54
N LEU A 38 115.77 70.33 -53.96
CA LEU A 38 115.56 69.30 -54.99
C LEU A 38 115.84 69.78 -56.41
N ARG A 39 116.34 68.86 -57.26
CA ARG A 39 116.64 69.13 -58.68
C ARG A 39 115.37 69.60 -59.42
N PRO A 40 115.41 70.70 -60.20
CA PRO A 40 114.22 71.39 -60.71
C PRO A 40 113.18 70.52 -61.46
N LYS A 41 113.60 69.43 -62.10
CA LYS A 41 112.70 68.50 -62.80
C LYS A 41 111.73 67.78 -61.84
N HIS A 42 112.22 67.30 -60.69
CA HIS A 42 111.38 66.58 -59.72
C HIS A 42 110.49 67.54 -58.93
N THR A 43 110.99 68.74 -58.64
CA THR A 43 110.21 69.81 -58.01
C THR A 43 108.97 70.17 -58.83
N SER A 44 109.10 70.28 -60.17
CA SER A 44 107.97 70.57 -61.04
C SER A 44 106.93 69.45 -61.04
N ILE A 45 107.35 68.18 -61.00
CA ILE A 45 106.44 67.02 -60.97
C ILE A 45 105.67 67.00 -59.65
N ILE A 46 106.36 67.17 -58.51
CA ILE A 46 105.73 67.20 -57.19
C ILE A 46 104.72 68.35 -57.12
N ILE A 47 105.09 69.55 -57.57
CA ILE A 47 104.17 70.69 -57.59
C ILE A 47 102.96 70.40 -58.49
N THR A 48 103.15 69.73 -59.63
CA THR A 48 102.05 69.37 -60.55
C THR A 48 101.09 68.37 -59.92
N ILE A 49 101.59 67.32 -59.25
CA ILE A 49 100.76 66.35 -58.51
C ILE A 49 100.01 67.07 -57.39
N LEU A 50 100.70 67.94 -56.65
CA LEU A 50 100.11 68.67 -55.52
C LEU A 50 99.01 69.64 -56.00
N THR A 51 99.23 70.34 -57.12
CA THR A 51 98.19 71.13 -57.77
C THR A 51 97.04 70.27 -58.31
N GLY A 52 97.30 69.06 -58.82
CA GLY A 52 96.27 68.13 -59.29
C GLY A 52 95.36 67.63 -58.16
N VAL A 53 95.96 67.30 -57.01
CA VAL A 53 95.22 66.96 -55.78
C VAL A 53 94.43 68.18 -55.28
N PHE A 54 95.03 69.37 -55.29
CA PHE A 54 94.36 70.60 -54.87
C PHE A 54 93.18 70.96 -55.78
N ILE A 55 93.32 70.78 -57.09
CA ILE A 55 92.29 70.98 -58.12
C ILE A 55 91.15 70.00 -57.94
N SER A 56 91.44 68.70 -57.82
CA SER A 56 90.44 67.66 -57.64
C SER A 56 89.69 67.84 -56.31
N GLY A 57 90.41 68.16 -55.25
CA GLY A 57 89.84 68.49 -53.94
C GLY A 57 88.93 69.73 -54.01
N SER A 58 89.39 70.81 -54.64
CA SER A 58 88.60 72.03 -54.83
C SER A 58 87.35 71.78 -55.66
N ALA A 59 87.42 70.96 -56.70
CA ALA A 59 86.27 70.58 -57.51
C ALA A 59 85.23 69.80 -56.69
N ILE A 60 85.66 68.84 -55.87
CA ILE A 60 84.78 68.09 -54.96
C ILE A 60 84.16 69.03 -53.91
N THR A 61 84.93 69.99 -53.37
CA THR A 61 84.44 70.98 -52.40
C THR A 61 83.39 71.89 -53.02
N VAL A 62 83.66 72.48 -54.19
CA VAL A 62 82.70 73.34 -54.91
C VAL A 62 81.43 72.56 -55.23
N LEU A 63 81.57 71.31 -55.71
CA LEU A 63 80.43 70.45 -56.02
C LEU A 63 79.58 70.12 -54.79
N SER A 64 80.22 69.89 -53.63
CA SER A 64 79.53 69.64 -52.36
C SER A 64 78.78 70.86 -51.83
N ILE A 65 79.23 72.08 -52.17
CA ILE A 65 78.51 73.33 -51.83
C ILE A 65 77.29 73.51 -52.73
N VAL A 66 77.45 73.29 -54.04
CA VAL A 66 76.43 73.57 -55.05
C VAL A 66 75.33 72.51 -55.11
N SER A 67 75.63 71.24 -54.79
CA SER A 67 74.67 70.13 -54.90
C SER A 67 74.46 69.43 -53.55
N GLU A 68 73.21 69.41 -53.09
CA GLU A 68 72.79 68.62 -51.93
C GLU A 68 72.87 67.12 -52.19
N ASP A 69 72.58 66.66 -53.42
CA ASP A 69 72.68 65.23 -53.80
C ASP A 69 74.12 64.73 -53.68
N VAL A 70 75.12 65.50 -54.15
CA VAL A 70 76.54 65.13 -54.04
C VAL A 70 77.04 65.20 -52.60
N ARG A 71 76.62 66.21 -51.83
CA ARG A 71 76.91 66.29 -50.39
C ARG A 71 76.35 65.08 -49.65
N THR A 72 75.12 64.70 -49.99
CA THR A 72 74.42 63.57 -49.40
C THR A 72 75.05 62.23 -49.79
N ALA A 73 75.46 62.07 -51.04
CA ALA A 73 76.13 60.85 -51.51
C ALA A 73 77.58 60.70 -50.98
N LEU A 74 78.35 61.80 -50.87
CA LEU A 74 79.73 61.78 -50.38
C LEU A 74 79.82 61.65 -48.85
N PHE A 75 78.87 62.22 -48.10
CA PHE A 75 78.98 62.33 -46.64
C PHE A 75 77.83 61.68 -45.85
N ASN A 76 76.64 61.51 -46.43
CA ASN A 76 75.44 61.04 -45.71
C ASN A 76 74.90 59.67 -46.20
N MET A 77 75.61 58.96 -47.09
CA MET A 77 75.17 57.64 -47.60
C MET A 77 74.97 56.63 -46.45
N LYS A 78 75.86 56.64 -45.45
CA LYS A 78 75.72 55.81 -44.25
C LYS A 78 74.46 56.14 -43.47
N ALA A 79 74.20 57.43 -43.24
CA ALA A 79 73.00 57.88 -42.52
C ALA A 79 71.70 57.49 -43.26
N ILE A 80 71.69 57.50 -44.61
CA ILE A 80 70.52 57.07 -45.39
C ILE A 80 70.34 55.55 -45.35
N GLN A 81 71.41 54.77 -45.45
CA GLN A 81 71.33 53.31 -45.32
C GLN A 81 70.89 52.89 -43.92
N GLU A 82 71.40 53.56 -42.89
CA GLU A 82 70.97 53.38 -41.50
C GLU A 82 69.49 53.76 -41.34
N ALA A 83 69.04 54.91 -41.85
CA ALA A 83 67.64 55.32 -41.79
C ALA A 83 66.69 54.37 -42.55
N LEU A 84 67.10 53.84 -43.71
CA LEU A 84 66.32 52.85 -44.46
C LEU A 84 66.26 51.50 -43.73
N SER A 85 67.39 51.04 -43.18
CA SER A 85 67.44 49.82 -42.38
C SER A 85 66.58 49.96 -41.12
N GLU A 86 66.66 51.10 -40.44
CA GLU A 86 65.84 51.42 -39.27
C GLU A 86 64.36 51.47 -39.64
N SER A 87 64.00 52.14 -40.74
CA SER A 87 62.61 52.22 -41.21
C SER A 87 62.05 50.85 -41.62
N GLN A 88 62.85 50.00 -42.27
CA GLN A 88 62.46 48.62 -42.59
C GLN A 88 62.26 47.79 -41.33
N GLN A 89 63.17 47.89 -40.37
CA GLN A 89 63.06 47.19 -39.10
C GLN A 89 61.85 47.68 -38.28
N GLN A 90 61.57 48.99 -38.29
CA GLN A 90 60.38 49.57 -37.68
C GLN A 90 59.10 49.04 -38.35
N LEU A 91 59.06 49.00 -39.69
CA LEU A 91 57.92 48.46 -40.43
C LEU A 91 57.67 46.99 -40.11
N GLU A 92 58.72 46.17 -40.09
CA GLU A 92 58.63 44.75 -39.73
C GLU A 92 58.12 44.58 -38.29
N SER A 93 58.67 45.34 -37.34
CA SER A 93 58.21 45.31 -35.93
C SER A 93 56.75 45.77 -35.77
N SER A 94 56.30 46.74 -36.57
CA SER A 94 54.91 47.19 -36.56
C SER A 94 53.98 46.15 -37.17
N LEU A 95 54.38 45.47 -38.25
CA LEU A 95 53.61 44.37 -38.84
C LEU A 95 53.50 43.19 -37.87
N GLU A 96 54.57 42.83 -37.17
CA GLU A 96 54.54 41.81 -36.12
C GLU A 96 53.59 42.20 -34.97
N ARG A 97 53.64 43.46 -34.51
CA ARG A 97 52.70 43.97 -33.50
C ARG A 97 51.25 43.93 -33.94
N VAL A 98 50.94 44.33 -35.18
CA VAL A 98 49.57 44.25 -35.71
C VAL A 98 49.11 42.80 -35.72
N ARG A 99 49.97 41.88 -36.18
CA ARG A 99 49.65 40.45 -36.21
C ARG A 99 49.43 39.86 -34.81
N SER A 100 50.22 40.26 -33.82
CA SER A 100 50.01 39.80 -32.45
C SER A 100 48.69 40.32 -31.87
N ILE A 101 48.35 41.59 -32.14
CA ILE A 101 47.09 42.20 -31.72
C ILE A 101 45.90 41.52 -32.40
N GLU A 102 46.00 41.16 -33.68
CA GLU A 102 44.94 40.42 -34.38
C GLU A 102 44.70 39.05 -33.75
N ILE A 103 45.78 38.31 -33.43
CA ILE A 103 45.67 37.02 -32.74
C ILE A 103 45.04 37.19 -31.35
N GLU A 104 45.48 38.17 -30.57
CA GLU A 104 44.88 38.47 -29.26
C GLU A 104 43.39 38.84 -29.38
N ARG A 105 43.01 39.63 -30.40
CA ARG A 105 41.61 39.98 -30.68
C ARG A 105 40.78 38.74 -30.99
N ASP A 106 41.28 37.85 -31.85
CA ASP A 106 40.56 36.64 -32.26
C ASP A 106 40.39 35.67 -31.06
N ILE A 107 41.41 35.55 -30.20
CA ILE A 107 41.30 34.78 -28.94
C ILE A 107 40.25 35.42 -28.02
N ALA A 108 40.30 36.74 -27.83
CA ALA A 108 39.32 37.44 -27.00
C ALA A 108 37.89 37.33 -27.53
N GLU A 109 37.69 37.34 -28.85
CA GLU A 109 36.39 37.10 -29.48
C GLU A 109 35.89 35.66 -29.25
N MET A 110 36.78 34.66 -29.35
CA MET A 110 36.45 33.27 -29.02
C MET A 110 36.06 33.11 -27.55
N ASP A 111 36.81 33.72 -26.63
CA ASP A 111 36.52 33.68 -25.20
C ASP A 111 35.19 34.38 -24.88
N LEU A 112 34.91 35.51 -25.53
CA LEU A 112 33.64 36.22 -25.40
C LEU A 112 32.47 35.36 -25.90
N LEU A 113 32.63 34.68 -27.03
CA LEU A 113 31.62 33.77 -27.57
C LEU A 113 31.35 32.60 -26.60
N GLN A 114 32.39 32.00 -26.03
CA GLN A 114 32.24 30.94 -25.04
C GLN A 114 31.58 31.43 -23.75
N ALA A 115 31.96 32.63 -23.27
CA ALA A 115 31.38 33.23 -22.08
C ALA A 115 29.89 33.54 -22.28
N THR A 116 29.52 34.12 -23.42
CA THR A 116 28.12 34.40 -23.76
C THR A 116 27.29 33.14 -23.89
N GLN A 117 27.83 32.06 -24.48
CA GLN A 117 27.15 30.78 -24.56
C GLN A 117 26.94 30.15 -23.18
N LYS A 118 27.97 30.13 -22.32
CA LYS A 118 27.84 29.66 -20.93
C LYS A 118 26.82 30.48 -20.14
N LEU A 119 26.76 31.79 -20.37
CA LEU A 119 25.81 32.68 -19.71
C LEU A 119 24.37 32.39 -20.19
N ALA A 120 24.17 32.16 -21.48
CA ALA A 120 22.88 31.75 -22.03
C ALA A 120 22.41 30.40 -21.45
N ASP A 121 23.29 29.41 -21.37
CA ASP A 121 22.99 28.10 -20.79
C ASP A 121 22.66 28.21 -19.29
N ALA A 122 23.44 28.99 -18.53
CA ALA A 122 23.19 29.24 -17.11
C ALA A 122 21.85 29.97 -16.89
N THR A 123 21.50 30.92 -17.77
CA THR A 123 20.22 31.65 -17.70
C THR A 123 19.05 30.68 -17.94
N LYS A 124 19.17 29.79 -18.94
CA LYS A 124 18.17 28.78 -19.23
C LYS A 124 17.98 27.79 -18.07
N GLN A 125 19.07 27.36 -17.45
CA GLN A 125 19.02 26.51 -16.24
C GLN A 125 18.35 27.25 -15.08
N TYR A 126 18.67 28.53 -14.89
CA TYR A 126 18.07 29.35 -13.84
C TYR A 126 16.56 29.52 -14.03
N GLU A 127 16.09 29.78 -15.26
CA GLU A 127 14.66 29.84 -15.59
C GLU A 127 13.96 28.51 -15.31
N GLN A 128 14.59 27.38 -15.66
CA GLN A 128 14.02 26.06 -15.37
C GLN A 128 13.91 25.82 -13.86
N VAL A 129 14.95 26.15 -13.08
CA VAL A 129 14.93 26.03 -11.62
C VAL A 129 13.85 26.91 -10.98
N ILE A 130 13.64 28.12 -11.49
CA ILE A 130 12.53 28.98 -11.01
C ILE A 130 11.18 28.32 -11.25
N LYS A 131 10.98 27.75 -12.45
CA LYS A 131 9.74 27.07 -12.80
C LYS A 131 9.51 25.83 -11.93
N ASP A 132 10.56 25.05 -11.69
CA ASP A 132 10.48 23.86 -10.83
C ASP A 132 10.22 24.26 -9.37
N LEU A 133 10.81 25.36 -8.89
CA LEU A 133 10.55 25.91 -7.56
C LEU A 133 9.09 26.39 -7.42
N GLU A 134 8.53 27.02 -8.44
CA GLU A 134 7.13 27.45 -8.45
C GLU A 134 6.18 26.25 -8.39
N ASN A 135 6.44 25.21 -9.19
CA ASN A 135 5.67 23.97 -9.15
C ASN A 135 5.77 23.28 -7.78
N ALA A 136 6.97 23.18 -7.21
CA ALA A 136 7.17 22.58 -5.90
C ALA A 136 6.45 23.36 -4.79
N LYS A 137 6.40 24.70 -4.88
CA LYS A 137 5.62 25.53 -3.94
C LYS A 137 4.12 25.26 -4.05
N LEU A 138 3.59 25.14 -5.26
CA LEU A 138 2.18 24.82 -5.48
C LEU A 138 1.83 23.43 -4.92
N GLU A 139 2.72 22.45 -5.12
CA GLU A 139 2.54 21.09 -4.60
C GLU A 139 2.58 21.06 -3.06
N VAL A 140 3.47 21.83 -2.44
CA VAL A 140 3.49 21.98 -0.97
C VAL A 140 2.19 22.59 -0.46
N GLU A 141 1.69 23.66 -1.10
CA GLU A 141 0.45 24.32 -0.68
C GLU A 141 -0.79 23.42 -0.88
N GLU A 142 -0.81 22.58 -1.92
CA GLU A 142 -1.84 21.56 -2.11
C GLU A 142 -1.76 20.47 -1.05
N ASN A 143 -0.56 19.99 -0.73
CA ASN A 143 -0.35 18.99 0.31
C ASN A 143 -0.72 19.52 1.69
N GLU A 144 -0.42 20.78 2.00
CA GLU A 144 -0.85 21.43 3.25
C GLU A 144 -2.38 21.52 3.35
N ARG A 145 -3.07 21.85 2.24
CA ARG A 145 -4.54 21.82 2.19
C ARG A 145 -5.09 20.42 2.45
N ARG A 146 -4.58 19.40 1.73
CA ARG A 146 -4.97 18.00 1.94
C ARG A 146 -4.72 17.53 3.38
N LEU A 147 -3.62 17.97 3.99
CA LEU A 147 -3.28 17.65 5.38
C LEU A 147 -4.30 18.28 6.35
N ASN A 148 -4.68 19.53 6.14
CA ASN A 148 -5.68 20.19 6.98
C ASN A 148 -7.06 19.56 6.82
N ASP A 149 -7.50 19.27 5.59
CA ASP A 149 -8.77 18.59 5.33
C ASP A 149 -8.80 17.21 6.00
N ALA A 150 -7.70 16.45 5.90
CA ALA A 150 -7.58 15.15 6.56
C ALA A 150 -7.60 15.27 8.09
N LYS A 151 -7.00 16.31 8.67
CA LYS A 151 -7.06 16.56 10.13
C LYS A 151 -8.47 16.89 10.58
N GLU A 152 -9.18 17.78 9.87
CA GLU A 152 -10.58 18.10 10.17
C GLU A 152 -11.47 16.86 10.08
N PHE A 153 -11.24 16.02 9.07
CA PHE A 153 -11.96 14.75 8.92
C PHE A 153 -11.68 13.77 10.07
N ILE A 154 -10.42 13.64 10.51
CA ILE A 154 -10.06 12.81 11.67
C ILE A 154 -10.71 13.34 12.95
N GLU A 155 -10.76 14.67 13.15
CA GLU A 155 -11.41 15.27 14.31
C GLU A 155 -12.92 14.99 14.31
N ALA A 156 -13.58 15.13 13.16
CA ALA A 156 -14.99 14.78 12.99
C ALA A 156 -15.25 13.28 13.27
N LEU A 157 -14.40 12.38 12.78
CA LEU A 157 -14.49 10.95 13.06
C LEU A 157 -14.31 10.64 14.54
N ASN A 158 -13.38 11.31 15.23
CA ASN A 158 -13.19 11.12 16.67
C ASN A 158 -14.43 11.52 17.47
N ILE A 159 -15.10 12.62 17.09
CA ILE A 159 -16.38 13.02 17.71
C ILE A 159 -17.44 11.94 17.48
N GLN A 160 -17.55 11.38 16.27
CA GLN A 160 -18.48 10.29 15.98
C GLN A 160 -18.17 9.02 16.78
N ILE A 161 -16.89 8.64 16.89
CA ILE A 161 -16.47 7.49 17.70
C ILE A 161 -16.87 7.71 19.16
N GLN A 162 -16.66 8.90 19.71
CA GLN A 162 -17.04 9.21 21.08
C GLN A 162 -18.56 9.15 21.30
N ASP A 163 -19.35 9.65 20.35
CA ASP A 163 -20.81 9.55 20.39
C ASP A 163 -21.28 8.09 20.34
N LEU A 164 -20.74 7.30 19.42
CA LEU A 164 -21.05 5.87 19.29
C LEU A 164 -20.65 5.08 20.54
N GLN A 165 -19.50 5.38 21.14
CA GLN A 165 -19.10 4.78 22.43
C GLN A 165 -20.08 5.15 23.55
N GLY A 166 -20.57 6.40 23.57
CA GLY A 166 -21.61 6.84 24.50
C GLY A 166 -22.94 6.11 24.29
N GLN A 167 -23.34 5.88 23.04
CA GLN A 167 -24.52 5.08 22.70
C GLN A 167 -24.36 3.61 23.11
N GLN A 168 -23.18 3.03 22.87
CA GLN A 168 -22.86 1.66 23.26
C GLN A 168 -22.94 1.47 24.77
N ALA A 169 -22.39 2.40 25.55
CA ALA A 169 -22.47 2.36 27.01
C ALA A 169 -23.94 2.39 27.49
N LYS A 170 -24.77 3.29 26.93
CA LYS A 170 -26.20 3.36 27.25
C LYS A 170 -26.95 2.07 26.90
N LEU A 171 -26.63 1.46 25.77
CA LEU A 171 -27.23 0.19 25.35
C LEU A 171 -26.80 -0.95 26.28
N GLN A 172 -25.53 -0.99 26.70
CA GLN A 172 -25.05 -1.97 27.68
C GLN A 172 -25.74 -1.81 29.04
N ASP A 173 -25.90 -0.58 29.52
CA ASP A 173 -26.64 -0.29 30.75
C ASP A 173 -28.11 -0.75 30.62
N SER A 174 -28.73 -0.50 29.46
CA SER A 174 -30.11 -0.93 29.18
C SER A 174 -30.24 -2.46 29.12
N ILE A 175 -29.26 -3.17 28.56
CA ILE A 175 -29.24 -4.64 28.55
C ILE A 175 -29.14 -5.17 29.98
N LEU A 176 -28.24 -4.63 30.80
CA LEU A 176 -28.11 -5.03 32.20
C LEU A 176 -29.40 -4.78 32.97
N GLU A 177 -30.05 -3.63 32.76
CA GLU A 177 -31.34 -3.32 33.39
C GLU A 177 -32.41 -4.34 32.96
N LEU A 178 -32.54 -4.62 31.66
CA LEU A 178 -33.48 -5.60 31.13
C LEU A 178 -33.19 -7.03 31.63
N GLU A 179 -31.92 -7.44 31.73
CA GLU A 179 -31.53 -8.74 32.28
C GLU A 179 -31.92 -8.86 33.77
N THR A 180 -31.75 -7.78 34.54
CA THR A 180 -32.20 -7.77 35.94
C THR A 180 -33.72 -7.82 36.04
N GLU A 181 -34.44 -7.14 35.15
CA GLU A 181 -35.90 -7.19 35.08
C GLU A 181 -36.40 -8.59 34.70
N ILE A 182 -35.78 -9.23 33.70
CA ILE A 182 -36.08 -10.61 33.31
C ILE A 182 -35.88 -11.55 34.49
N LYS A 183 -34.73 -11.51 35.16
CA LYS A 183 -34.49 -12.35 36.36
C LYS A 183 -35.51 -12.13 37.45
N LEU A 184 -35.90 -10.87 37.69
CA LEU A 184 -36.93 -10.56 38.68
C LEU A 184 -38.29 -11.14 38.28
N LEU A 185 -38.66 -11.03 37.00
CA LEU A 185 -39.88 -11.58 36.46
C LEU A 185 -39.87 -13.11 36.46
N GLU A 186 -38.75 -13.75 36.14
CA GLU A 186 -38.54 -15.20 36.25
C GLU A 186 -38.68 -15.65 37.70
N ASP A 187 -38.03 -14.98 38.66
CA ASP A 187 -38.18 -15.27 40.09
C ASP A 187 -39.63 -15.10 40.57
N GLN A 188 -40.33 -14.08 40.06
CA GLN A 188 -41.76 -13.88 40.33
C GLN A 188 -42.60 -14.98 39.71
N HIS A 189 -42.33 -15.36 38.46
CA HIS A 189 -43.01 -16.42 37.74
C HIS A 189 -42.78 -17.75 38.44
N ASP A 190 -41.54 -18.09 38.77
CA ASP A 190 -41.19 -19.26 39.56
C ASP A 190 -41.83 -19.24 40.94
N ARG A 191 -41.95 -18.09 41.60
CA ARG A 191 -42.73 -18.00 42.86
C ARG A 191 -44.20 -18.26 42.61
N GLN A 192 -44.78 -17.80 41.51
CA GLN A 192 -46.17 -18.09 41.13
C GLN A 192 -46.35 -19.57 40.76
N LEU A 193 -45.40 -20.16 40.03
CA LEU A 193 -45.31 -21.58 39.70
C LEU A 193 -45.01 -22.46 40.92
N ARG A 194 -44.35 -21.94 41.96
CA ARG A 194 -44.17 -22.62 43.25
C ARG A 194 -45.40 -22.46 44.15
N GLN A 195 -46.15 -21.36 44.02
CA GLN A 195 -47.39 -21.12 44.76
C GLN A 195 -48.55 -21.95 44.19
N GLY A 196 -48.59 -22.15 42.87
CA GLY A 196 -49.40 -23.20 42.28
C GLY A 196 -48.65 -24.52 42.38
N ASN A 197 -49.04 -25.44 43.24
CA ASN A 197 -48.43 -26.77 43.29
C ASN A 197 -48.79 -27.56 42.01
N PHE A 198 -48.22 -27.19 40.86
CA PHE A 198 -48.50 -27.81 39.56
C PHE A 198 -47.87 -29.21 39.54
N ILE A 199 -48.69 -30.20 39.22
CA ILE A 199 -48.31 -31.61 39.17
C ILE A 199 -48.16 -32.12 37.73
N PHE A 200 -48.75 -31.42 36.76
CA PHE A 200 -48.59 -31.65 35.32
C PHE A 200 -48.67 -30.32 34.57
N PHE A 201 -47.82 -30.16 33.56
CA PHE A 201 -47.87 -29.06 32.60
C PHE A 201 -48.77 -29.41 31.41
N SER A 202 -49.21 -28.39 30.67
CA SER A 202 -49.91 -28.58 29.39
C SER A 202 -48.99 -29.28 28.40
N HIS A 203 -49.52 -30.27 27.68
CA HIS A 203 -48.81 -31.13 26.72
C HIS A 203 -47.81 -32.13 27.33
N GLU A 204 -47.79 -32.29 28.65
CA GLU A 204 -46.99 -33.33 29.31
C GLU A 204 -47.63 -34.72 29.11
N ILE A 205 -46.81 -35.73 28.84
CA ILE A 205 -47.27 -37.12 28.65
C ILE A 205 -47.38 -37.77 30.03
N ILE A 206 -48.60 -38.13 30.43
CA ILE A 206 -48.87 -38.80 31.71
C ILE A 206 -48.52 -40.28 31.62
N SER A 207 -48.83 -40.91 30.49
CA SER A 207 -48.52 -42.32 30.24
C SER A 207 -48.54 -42.61 28.75
N ALA A 208 -47.69 -43.53 28.32
CA ALA A 208 -47.63 -44.02 26.93
C ALA A 208 -47.60 -45.55 26.92
N GLN A 209 -48.37 -46.17 26.02
CA GLN A 209 -48.38 -47.62 25.85
C GLN A 209 -48.60 -48.01 24.39
N VAL A 210 -48.04 -49.16 23.99
CA VAL A 210 -48.28 -49.74 22.66
C VAL A 210 -49.56 -50.57 22.64
N PHE A 211 -50.39 -50.34 21.62
CA PHE A 211 -51.61 -51.06 21.33
C PHE A 211 -51.51 -51.77 19.98
N GLN A 212 -52.12 -52.95 19.91
CA GLN A 212 -52.27 -53.69 18.65
C GLN A 212 -53.65 -53.40 18.07
N GLY A 213 -53.67 -52.68 16.94
CA GLY A 213 -54.86 -52.41 16.15
C GLY A 213 -55.36 -53.63 15.36
N GLY A 214 -56.61 -53.57 14.90
CA GLY A 214 -57.33 -54.65 14.20
C GLY A 214 -58.04 -55.64 15.13
N LYS A 215 -58.01 -55.44 16.44
CA LYS A 215 -58.73 -56.26 17.42
C LYS A 215 -60.23 -55.93 17.45
N ALA A 216 -61.02 -56.80 18.08
CA ALA A 216 -62.43 -56.53 18.35
C ALA A 216 -62.57 -55.29 19.25
N ARG A 217 -63.60 -54.47 18.99
CA ARG A 217 -63.86 -53.20 19.73
C ARG A 217 -63.91 -53.40 21.24
N ASP A 218 -64.52 -54.50 21.69
CA ASP A 218 -64.66 -54.85 23.11
C ASP A 218 -63.30 -55.11 23.78
N THR A 219 -62.40 -55.79 23.07
CA THR A 219 -61.02 -56.04 23.53
C THR A 219 -60.22 -54.76 23.62
N ILE A 220 -60.30 -53.89 22.60
CA ILE A 220 -59.62 -52.59 22.57
C ILE A 220 -60.15 -51.69 23.70
N TYR A 221 -61.47 -51.69 23.93
CA TYR A 221 -62.10 -50.95 25.01
C TYR A 221 -61.55 -51.36 26.38
N HIS A 222 -61.47 -52.66 26.65
CA HIS A 222 -60.91 -53.17 27.91
C HIS A 222 -59.42 -52.86 28.08
N GLU A 223 -58.62 -52.99 27.02
CA GLU A 223 -57.18 -52.65 27.04
C GLU A 223 -56.96 -51.16 27.30
N LEU A 224 -57.73 -50.28 26.64
CA LEU A 224 -57.66 -48.83 26.83
C LEU A 224 -58.11 -48.42 28.23
N LEU A 225 -59.16 -49.03 28.79
CA LEU A 225 -59.59 -48.76 30.16
C LEU A 225 -58.52 -49.15 31.18
N GLU A 226 -57.84 -50.29 31.00
CA GLU A 226 -56.75 -50.70 31.88
C GLU A 226 -55.58 -49.70 31.81
N PHE A 227 -55.23 -49.25 30.62
CA PHE A 227 -54.21 -48.23 30.40
C PHE A 227 -54.57 -46.88 31.03
N LEU A 228 -55.80 -46.40 30.82
CA LEU A 228 -56.29 -45.19 31.47
C LEU A 228 -56.29 -45.32 33.00
N SER A 229 -56.61 -46.50 33.54
CA SER A 229 -56.54 -46.75 34.98
C SER A 229 -55.09 -46.68 35.50
N LYS A 230 -54.09 -47.11 34.73
CA LYS A 230 -52.67 -46.98 35.10
C LYS A 230 -52.23 -45.51 35.06
N ALA A 231 -52.63 -44.78 34.02
CA ALA A 231 -52.37 -43.34 33.92
C ALA A 231 -53.02 -42.55 35.06
N ASP A 232 -54.24 -42.94 35.45
CA ASP A 232 -54.97 -42.36 36.58
C ASP A 232 -54.23 -42.61 37.91
N GLN A 233 -53.77 -43.84 38.17
CA GLN A 233 -52.97 -44.17 39.36
C GLN A 233 -51.65 -43.41 39.40
N TYR A 234 -50.96 -43.28 38.27
CA TYR A 234 -49.72 -42.52 38.17
C TYR A 234 -49.95 -41.03 38.50
N ALA A 235 -50.99 -40.43 37.91
CA ALA A 235 -51.37 -39.05 38.20
C ALA A 235 -51.77 -38.87 39.68
N ALA A 236 -52.48 -39.83 40.27
CA ALA A 236 -52.86 -39.81 41.69
C ALA A 236 -51.64 -39.89 42.63
N LEU A 237 -50.62 -40.69 42.29
CA LEU A 237 -49.36 -40.76 43.04
C LEU A 237 -48.62 -39.42 43.08
N LEU A 238 -48.70 -38.65 42.00
CA LEU A 238 -48.12 -37.31 41.90
C LEU A 238 -49.00 -36.23 42.57
N GLY A 239 -50.18 -36.59 43.06
CA GLY A 239 -51.07 -35.71 43.82
C GLY A 239 -52.26 -35.15 43.04
N ALA A 240 -52.60 -35.72 41.88
CA ALA A 240 -53.84 -35.39 41.16
C ALA A 240 -55.09 -35.96 41.85
N GLY A 241 -56.24 -35.33 41.60
CA GLY A 241 -57.55 -35.80 42.06
C GLY A 241 -57.92 -35.37 43.48
N ARG A 242 -59.22 -35.20 43.72
CA ARG A 242 -59.79 -34.77 45.02
C ARG A 242 -60.01 -35.96 45.98
N GLY A 243 -58.96 -36.75 46.21
CA GLY A 243 -58.98 -37.91 47.12
C GLY A 243 -59.34 -39.24 46.43
N VAL A 244 -59.53 -40.29 47.24
CA VAL A 244 -59.56 -41.71 46.82
C VAL A 244 -60.71 -42.07 45.85
N ASP A 245 -61.79 -41.27 45.82
CA ASP A 245 -63.00 -41.55 45.02
C ASP A 245 -63.16 -40.64 43.78
N SER A 246 -62.21 -39.74 43.51
CA SER A 246 -62.25 -38.87 42.33
C SER A 246 -61.19 -39.27 41.32
N PRO A 247 -61.53 -39.40 40.02
CA PRO A 247 -60.53 -39.72 39.01
C PRO A 247 -59.48 -38.60 38.97
N ALA A 248 -58.22 -39.01 38.94
CA ALA A 248 -57.06 -38.15 38.82
C ALA A 248 -56.94 -37.58 37.41
N ILE A 249 -57.33 -38.34 36.38
CA ILE A 249 -57.39 -37.88 34.99
C ILE A 249 -58.84 -37.85 34.46
N SER A 250 -59.12 -36.95 33.53
CA SER A 250 -60.40 -36.88 32.81
C SER A 250 -60.13 -36.91 31.31
N VAL A 251 -60.57 -37.98 30.66
CA VAL A 251 -60.60 -38.12 29.20
C VAL A 251 -62.05 -37.93 28.76
N LEU A 252 -62.28 -37.16 27.68
CA LEU A 252 -63.61 -37.03 27.10
C LEU A 252 -64.05 -38.37 26.50
N ASP A 253 -65.28 -38.81 26.81
CA ASP A 253 -65.84 -40.05 26.25
C ASP A 253 -65.75 -40.09 24.72
N VAL A 254 -65.98 -38.93 24.07
CA VAL A 254 -65.86 -38.80 22.60
C VAL A 254 -64.45 -39.17 22.11
N ALA A 255 -63.41 -38.72 22.80
CA ALA A 255 -62.02 -39.03 22.45
C ALA A 255 -61.70 -40.52 22.66
N LEU A 256 -62.29 -41.14 23.69
CA LEU A 256 -62.16 -42.59 23.91
C LEU A 256 -62.83 -43.38 22.79
N TYR A 257 -64.04 -43.00 22.36
CA TYR A 257 -64.73 -43.65 21.24
C TYR A 257 -63.96 -43.50 19.92
N GLU A 258 -63.42 -42.30 19.65
CA GLU A 258 -62.59 -42.06 18.46
C GLU A 258 -61.34 -42.93 18.45
N ALA A 259 -60.64 -43.05 19.59
CA ALA A 259 -59.48 -43.91 19.73
C ALA A 259 -59.80 -45.39 19.43
N ILE A 260 -60.94 -45.89 19.93
CA ILE A 260 -61.38 -47.27 19.69
C ILE A 260 -61.69 -47.50 18.21
N GLU A 261 -62.38 -46.57 17.55
CA GLU A 261 -62.68 -46.68 16.12
C GLU A 261 -61.41 -46.69 15.27
N ILE A 262 -60.44 -45.83 15.56
CA ILE A 262 -59.15 -45.78 14.84
C ILE A 262 -58.39 -47.09 15.03
N LEU A 263 -58.22 -47.57 16.27
CA LEU A 263 -57.52 -48.81 16.56
C LEU A 263 -58.24 -50.05 16.02
N HIS A 264 -59.56 -49.99 15.86
CA HIS A 264 -60.33 -51.10 15.28
C HIS A 264 -60.24 -51.15 13.76
N GLN A 265 -60.29 -49.99 13.09
CA GLN A 265 -60.31 -49.89 11.63
C GLN A 265 -58.94 -50.14 10.99
N HIS A 266 -57.86 -49.86 11.72
CA HIS A 266 -56.50 -49.98 11.20
C HIS A 266 -55.72 -51.11 11.89
N GLU A 267 -55.17 -52.02 11.08
CA GLU A 267 -54.27 -53.06 11.55
C GLU A 267 -52.84 -52.50 11.71
N GLY A 268 -52.17 -52.86 12.80
CA GLY A 268 -50.80 -52.41 13.08
C GLY A 268 -50.57 -52.08 14.55
N LEU A 269 -49.33 -51.78 14.90
CA LEU A 269 -49.00 -51.26 16.23
C LEU A 269 -49.27 -49.75 16.27
N TYR A 270 -49.77 -49.27 17.40
CA TYR A 270 -50.01 -47.86 17.66
C TYR A 270 -49.43 -47.49 19.01
N VAL A 271 -48.78 -46.34 19.11
CA VAL A 271 -48.43 -45.72 20.39
C VAL A 271 -49.60 -44.85 20.80
N VAL A 272 -50.20 -45.14 21.96
CA VAL A 272 -51.26 -44.33 22.54
C VAL A 272 -50.69 -43.60 23.75
N ARG A 273 -50.83 -42.28 23.76
CA ARG A 273 -50.37 -41.41 24.86
C ARG A 273 -51.56 -40.74 25.52
N VAL A 274 -51.54 -40.69 26.85
CA VAL A 274 -52.40 -39.82 27.65
C VAL A 274 -51.65 -38.52 27.86
N VAL A 275 -52.15 -37.43 27.28
CA VAL A 275 -51.47 -36.13 27.31
C VAL A 275 -52.33 -35.12 28.06
N SER A 276 -51.69 -34.35 28.93
CA SER A 276 -52.33 -33.27 29.66
C SER A 276 -52.75 -32.15 28.70
N LYS A 277 -54.00 -31.71 28.80
CA LYS A 277 -54.55 -30.62 27.97
C LYS A 277 -54.11 -29.26 28.50
N ASN A 278 -54.16 -29.07 29.81
CA ASN A 278 -53.90 -27.81 30.51
C ASN A 278 -52.99 -28.05 31.72
N ASN A 279 -52.33 -27.01 32.23
CA ASN A 279 -51.61 -27.10 33.51
C ASN A 279 -52.57 -27.54 34.62
N ALA A 280 -52.19 -28.55 35.41
CA ALA A 280 -53.00 -29.10 36.49
C ALA A 280 -52.31 -28.92 37.85
N LEU A 281 -53.10 -28.48 38.83
CA LEU A 281 -52.66 -28.30 40.22
C LEU A 281 -52.90 -29.55 41.05
N ALA A 282 -52.12 -29.71 42.12
CA ALA A 282 -52.32 -30.76 43.11
C ALA A 282 -53.73 -30.72 43.70
N GLY A 283 -54.39 -31.88 43.73
CA GLY A 283 -55.77 -32.02 44.17
C GLY A 283 -56.82 -31.70 43.10
N GLU A 284 -56.43 -31.34 41.88
CA GLU A 284 -57.36 -31.18 40.75
C GLU A 284 -57.32 -32.39 39.82
N THR A 285 -58.43 -32.63 39.12
CA THR A 285 -58.47 -33.65 38.06
C THR A 285 -57.82 -33.08 36.80
N VAL A 286 -56.86 -33.81 36.24
CA VAL A 286 -56.12 -33.44 35.04
C VAL A 286 -57.00 -33.66 33.82
N ALA A 287 -57.32 -32.60 33.08
CA ALA A 287 -58.00 -32.73 31.80
C ALA A 287 -57.01 -33.27 30.76
N THR A 288 -57.36 -34.36 30.07
CA THR A 288 -56.45 -35.08 29.18
C THR A 288 -57.09 -35.36 27.81
N TYR A 289 -56.24 -35.61 26.83
CA TYR A 289 -56.64 -36.14 25.52
C TYR A 289 -55.75 -37.33 25.15
N LEU A 290 -56.21 -38.13 24.19
CA LEU A 290 -55.48 -39.28 23.67
C LEU A 290 -54.82 -38.92 22.35
N GLU A 291 -53.52 -39.16 22.27
CA GLU A 291 -52.76 -39.07 21.03
C GLU A 291 -52.50 -40.49 20.52
N LEU A 292 -52.89 -40.77 19.27
CA LEU A 292 -52.70 -42.07 18.62
C LEU A 292 -51.70 -41.91 17.49
N ILE A 293 -50.54 -42.54 17.64
CA ILE A 293 -49.44 -42.48 16.68
C ILE A 293 -49.27 -43.86 16.03
N PRO A 294 -49.37 -43.99 14.70
CA PRO A 294 -49.11 -45.25 14.02
C PRO A 294 -47.65 -45.65 14.15
N ASN A 295 -47.38 -46.96 14.20
CA ASN A 295 -46.02 -47.47 14.24
C ASN A 295 -45.33 -47.33 12.87
N GLU A 296 -44.68 -46.20 12.67
CA GLU A 296 -43.88 -45.88 11.48
C GLU A 296 -42.39 -45.82 11.82
N LEU A 297 -41.54 -46.00 10.81
CA LEU A 297 -40.10 -45.80 10.92
C LEU A 297 -39.82 -44.30 11.12
N LEU A 298 -39.34 -43.93 12.30
CA LEU A 298 -39.07 -42.54 12.66
C LEU A 298 -37.67 -42.11 12.26
N PHE A 299 -36.68 -43.01 12.44
CA PHE A 299 -35.27 -42.76 12.17
C PHE A 299 -34.64 -44.02 11.57
N GLU A 300 -33.89 -43.85 10.49
CA GLU A 300 -33.02 -44.90 9.94
C GLU A 300 -31.74 -45.02 10.79
N LYS A 301 -31.12 -46.20 10.81
CA LYS A 301 -29.81 -46.40 11.42
C LYS A 301 -28.79 -45.39 10.88
N GLY A 302 -28.11 -44.69 11.77
CA GLY A 302 -27.13 -43.63 11.44
C GLY A 302 -27.75 -42.27 11.13
N ALA A 303 -29.08 -42.11 11.26
CA ALA A 303 -29.70 -40.80 11.14
C ALA A 303 -29.19 -39.86 12.24
N VAL A 304 -28.82 -38.64 11.86
CA VAL A 304 -28.36 -37.60 12.80
C VAL A 304 -29.56 -36.88 13.39
N LEU A 305 -29.73 -36.94 14.70
CA LEU A 305 -30.80 -36.25 15.43
C LEU A 305 -30.41 -34.81 15.74
N ARG A 306 -29.16 -34.62 16.18
CA ARG A 306 -28.59 -33.32 16.56
C ARG A 306 -27.11 -33.28 16.20
N GLU A 307 -26.65 -32.08 15.84
CA GLU A 307 -25.27 -31.78 15.48
C GLU A 307 -24.85 -30.48 16.17
N TYR A 308 -23.63 -30.45 16.71
CA TYR A 308 -23.07 -29.30 17.39
C TYR A 308 -21.57 -29.18 17.12
N VAL A 309 -21.10 -27.95 16.92
CA VAL A 309 -19.67 -27.66 16.72
C VAL A 309 -19.07 -27.22 18.03
N TYR A 310 -18.16 -28.03 18.56
CA TYR A 310 -17.42 -27.77 19.78
C TYR A 310 -16.08 -27.07 19.49
N ASP A 311 -15.79 -26.01 20.24
CA ASP A 311 -14.51 -25.30 20.23
C ASP A 311 -13.86 -25.40 21.63
N PRO A 312 -12.76 -26.17 21.77
CA PRO A 312 -12.06 -26.33 23.04
C PRO A 312 -11.56 -25.02 23.66
N SER A 313 -11.40 -23.96 22.86
CA SER A 313 -10.89 -22.66 23.32
C SER A 313 -11.87 -21.89 24.21
N ILE A 314 -13.15 -22.27 24.19
CA ILE A 314 -14.25 -21.55 24.85
C ILE A 314 -14.40 -22.00 26.33
N GLY A 315 -13.80 -23.14 26.71
CA GLY A 315 -13.79 -23.61 28.10
C GLY A 315 -15.17 -23.99 28.66
N LEU A 316 -16.07 -24.47 27.80
CA LEU A 316 -17.39 -24.98 28.21
C LEU A 316 -17.24 -26.30 28.98
N GLU A 317 -18.08 -26.50 30.01
CA GLU A 317 -18.19 -27.80 30.69
C GLU A 317 -18.79 -28.82 29.71
N THR A 318 -17.99 -29.82 29.33
CA THR A 318 -18.31 -30.83 28.32
C THR A 318 -19.47 -31.74 28.74
N ASP A 319 -19.62 -31.98 30.04
CA ASP A 319 -20.69 -32.78 30.64
C ASP A 319 -22.09 -32.16 30.38
N ASP A 320 -22.29 -30.91 30.78
CA ASP A 320 -23.58 -30.21 30.64
C ASP A 320 -23.99 -30.03 29.18
N MET A 321 -23.01 -29.78 28.32
CA MET A 321 -23.22 -29.68 26.88
C MET A 321 -23.70 -31.01 26.29
N LEU A 322 -23.03 -32.11 26.62
CA LEU A 322 -23.39 -33.43 26.07
C LEU A 322 -24.76 -33.88 26.58
N LEU A 323 -25.05 -33.66 27.86
CA LEU A 323 -26.38 -33.90 28.44
C LEU A 323 -27.47 -33.05 27.77
N SER A 324 -27.17 -31.79 27.45
CA SER A 324 -28.07 -30.89 26.72
C SER A 324 -28.35 -31.41 25.30
N LEU A 325 -27.34 -31.88 24.57
CA LEU A 325 -27.52 -32.46 23.24
C LEU A 325 -28.36 -33.75 23.27
N ILE A 326 -28.15 -34.61 24.27
CA ILE A 326 -28.96 -35.81 24.48
C ILE A 326 -30.41 -35.43 24.80
N SER A 327 -30.61 -34.43 25.66
CA SER A 327 -31.95 -33.90 25.99
C SER A 327 -32.67 -33.37 24.74
N LEU A 328 -31.99 -32.59 23.90
CA LEU A 328 -32.55 -32.08 22.64
C LEU A 328 -32.87 -33.19 21.64
N ALA A 329 -32.08 -34.27 21.61
CA ALA A 329 -32.37 -35.45 20.82
C ALA A 329 -33.58 -36.22 21.37
N ASN A 330 -33.73 -36.30 22.70
CA ASN A 330 -34.90 -36.86 23.36
C ASN A 330 -36.18 -36.11 22.99
N THR A 331 -36.18 -34.77 23.09
CA THR A 331 -37.33 -33.94 22.71
C THR A 331 -37.74 -34.19 21.26
N LEU A 332 -36.77 -34.24 20.34
CA LEU A 332 -37.03 -34.53 18.93
C LEU A 332 -37.68 -35.92 18.75
N ALA A 333 -37.19 -36.94 19.46
CA ALA A 333 -37.74 -38.29 19.40
C ALA A 333 -39.19 -38.34 19.93
N VAL A 334 -39.48 -37.64 21.03
CA VAL A 334 -40.82 -37.54 21.61
C VAL A 334 -41.78 -36.81 20.67
N GLU A 335 -41.38 -35.67 20.09
CA GLU A 335 -42.17 -34.91 19.11
C GLU A 335 -42.49 -35.73 17.86
N ARG A 336 -41.57 -36.59 17.42
CA ARG A 336 -41.78 -37.50 16.29
C ARG A 336 -42.71 -38.67 16.60
N GLY A 337 -43.15 -38.80 17.85
CA GLY A 337 -44.16 -39.79 18.24
C GLY A 337 -43.61 -41.09 18.83
N MET A 338 -42.33 -41.12 19.23
CA MET A 338 -41.72 -42.31 19.84
C MET A 338 -42.30 -42.64 21.21
N ILE A 339 -42.44 -43.91 21.54
CA ILE A 339 -42.87 -44.33 22.88
C ILE A 339 -41.90 -43.80 23.95
N THR A 340 -42.46 -43.22 25.01
CA THR A 340 -41.72 -42.77 26.18
C THR A 340 -41.79 -43.80 27.29
N THR A 341 -40.69 -43.93 28.02
CA THR A 341 -40.64 -44.60 29.32
C THR A 341 -40.91 -43.58 30.44
N GLU A 342 -40.92 -44.00 31.70
CA GLU A 342 -41.19 -43.13 32.86
C GLU A 342 -40.39 -41.80 32.79
N GLY A 343 -41.10 -40.66 32.86
CA GLY A 343 -40.51 -39.32 32.83
C GLY A 343 -40.07 -38.81 31.45
N ASP A 344 -40.87 -39.03 30.41
CA ASP A 344 -40.68 -38.51 29.04
C ASP A 344 -39.38 -38.91 28.35
N LYS A 345 -38.77 -40.03 28.76
CA LYS A 345 -37.55 -40.55 28.16
C LYS A 345 -37.86 -41.50 27.01
N ALA A 346 -37.66 -41.04 25.79
CA ALA A 346 -37.73 -41.83 24.56
C ALA A 346 -36.37 -42.39 24.13
N VAL A 347 -35.27 -41.75 24.54
CA VAL A 347 -33.90 -42.13 24.13
C VAL A 347 -33.05 -42.60 25.30
N GLN A 348 -32.07 -43.45 25.02
CA GLN A 348 -31.07 -43.93 25.97
C GLN A 348 -29.67 -43.96 25.32
N VAL A 349 -28.68 -43.46 26.05
CA VAL A 349 -27.26 -43.58 25.66
C VAL A 349 -26.61 -44.63 26.56
N PRO A 350 -25.95 -45.67 26.02
CA PRO A 350 -25.15 -46.59 26.81
C PRO A 350 -24.05 -45.85 27.59
N LEU A 351 -23.84 -46.21 28.86
CA LEU A 351 -22.86 -45.53 29.72
C LEU A 351 -21.44 -45.57 29.13
N GLU A 352 -21.07 -46.68 28.49
CA GLU A 352 -19.77 -46.84 27.84
C GLU A 352 -19.58 -45.80 26.72
N THR A 353 -20.56 -45.66 25.83
CA THR A 353 -20.54 -44.67 24.74
C THR A 353 -20.48 -43.23 25.24
N PHE A 354 -21.19 -42.93 26.34
CA PHE A 354 -21.15 -41.61 26.95
C PHE A 354 -19.76 -41.28 27.52
N LEU A 355 -19.15 -42.22 28.24
CA LEU A 355 -17.82 -42.05 28.82
C LEU A 355 -16.74 -41.94 27.75
N GLU A 356 -16.83 -42.74 26.68
CA GLU A 356 -15.92 -42.66 25.52
C GLU A 356 -15.99 -41.29 24.83
N ALA A 357 -17.19 -40.77 24.60
CA ALA A 357 -17.38 -39.43 24.04
C ALA A 357 -16.77 -38.35 24.92
N MET A 358 -16.97 -38.43 26.24
CA MET A 358 -16.38 -37.51 27.21
C MET A 358 -14.85 -37.54 27.20
N THR A 359 -14.24 -38.72 27.15
CA THR A 359 -12.78 -38.84 27.05
C THR A 359 -12.24 -38.20 25.77
N THR A 360 -12.93 -38.43 24.64
CA THR A 360 -12.54 -37.90 23.34
C THR A 360 -12.65 -36.37 23.27
N LEU A 361 -13.69 -35.79 23.88
CA LEU A 361 -13.88 -34.34 23.93
C LEU A 361 -12.89 -33.62 24.85
N ASN A 362 -12.49 -34.27 25.95
CA ASN A 362 -11.51 -33.71 26.88
C ASN A 362 -10.07 -33.78 26.34
N GLU A 363 -9.78 -34.71 25.43
CA GLU A 363 -8.49 -34.85 24.75
C GLU A 363 -8.40 -34.06 23.43
N ALA A 364 -9.50 -33.46 22.97
CA ALA A 364 -9.55 -32.70 21.71
C ALA A 364 -8.89 -31.31 21.85
N GLU A 365 -7.80 -31.09 21.10
CA GLU A 365 -7.10 -29.80 21.02
C GLU A 365 -7.61 -28.89 19.88
N GLU A 366 -8.38 -29.46 18.94
CA GLU A 366 -8.91 -28.79 17.75
C GLU A 366 -10.46 -28.79 17.74
N ARG A 367 -11.06 -27.95 16.90
CA ARG A 367 -12.53 -27.89 16.75
C ARG A 367 -13.05 -29.24 16.29
N CYS A 368 -14.15 -29.69 16.88
CA CYS A 368 -14.76 -30.97 16.58
C CYS A 368 -16.27 -30.82 16.39
N THR A 369 -16.85 -31.64 15.54
CA THR A 369 -18.29 -31.75 15.33
C THR A 369 -18.80 -32.96 16.09
N ILE A 370 -19.79 -32.75 16.96
CA ILE A 370 -20.47 -33.78 17.74
C ILE A 370 -21.80 -34.08 17.07
N ARG A 371 -22.04 -35.35 16.74
CA ARG A 371 -23.31 -35.82 16.18
C ARG A 371 -23.92 -36.86 17.10
N ILE A 372 -25.19 -36.64 17.45
CA ILE A 372 -26.02 -37.63 18.13
C ILE A 372 -26.78 -38.41 17.07
N VAL A 373 -26.51 -39.70 16.94
CA VAL A 373 -27.02 -40.53 15.85
C VAL A 373 -27.81 -41.73 16.37
N ALA A 374 -28.75 -42.20 15.55
CA ALA A 374 -29.51 -43.42 15.78
C ALA A 374 -28.63 -44.66 15.67
N ALA A 375 -28.55 -45.49 16.72
CA ALA A 375 -27.75 -46.71 16.69
C ALA A 375 -28.36 -47.80 15.77
N GLU A 376 -29.68 -47.78 15.61
CA GLU A 376 -30.48 -48.75 14.86
C GLU A 376 -31.72 -48.10 14.23
N ASP A 377 -32.44 -48.86 13.40
CA ASP A 377 -33.70 -48.41 12.80
C ASP A 377 -34.76 -48.27 13.91
N THR A 378 -35.23 -47.05 14.14
CA THR A 378 -36.13 -46.73 15.24
C THR A 378 -37.55 -46.54 14.76
N TRP A 379 -38.47 -47.26 15.39
CA TRP A 379 -39.90 -47.23 15.09
C TRP A 379 -40.66 -46.60 16.26
N ALA A 380 -41.80 -45.97 15.99
CA ALA A 380 -42.56 -45.27 17.04
C ALA A 380 -42.90 -46.16 18.24
N ALA A 381 -43.29 -47.42 18.01
CA ALA A 381 -43.70 -48.35 19.07
C ALA A 381 -42.57 -49.16 19.71
N ILE A 382 -41.30 -48.95 19.31
CA ILE A 382 -40.15 -49.69 19.83
C ILE A 382 -39.23 -48.69 20.53
N GLY A 383 -39.10 -48.82 21.86
CA GLY A 383 -38.23 -47.95 22.65
C GLY A 383 -37.73 -48.64 23.94
N PRO A 384 -36.76 -48.02 24.65
CA PRO A 384 -36.13 -46.73 24.32
C PRO A 384 -35.17 -46.83 23.12
N MET A 385 -35.01 -45.74 22.37
CA MET A 385 -34.08 -45.65 21.25
C MET A 385 -32.64 -45.53 21.75
N TYR A 386 -31.77 -46.43 21.31
CA TYR A 386 -30.34 -46.33 21.60
C TYR A 386 -29.67 -45.30 20.69
N LEU A 387 -28.94 -44.38 21.32
CA LEU A 387 -28.17 -43.35 20.64
C LEU A 387 -26.67 -43.67 20.71
N THR A 388 -25.97 -43.33 19.63
CA THR A 388 -24.50 -43.29 19.58
C THR A 388 -24.03 -41.86 19.37
N ILE A 389 -22.82 -41.57 19.85
CA ILE A 389 -22.21 -40.24 19.77
C ILE A 389 -21.01 -40.35 18.84
N GLU A 390 -21.04 -39.62 17.73
CA GLU A 390 -19.95 -39.55 16.78
C GLU A 390 -19.26 -38.20 16.93
N ILE A 391 -17.93 -38.21 17.06
CA ILE A 391 -17.11 -37.00 17.18
C ILE A 391 -16.12 -37.00 16.02
N GLU A 392 -16.20 -35.98 15.18
CA GLU A 392 -15.32 -35.81 14.02
C GLU A 392 -14.54 -34.49 14.13
N PRO A 393 -13.21 -34.49 13.95
CA PRO A 393 -12.45 -33.26 13.88
C PRO A 393 -12.84 -32.46 12.62
N LEU A 394 -12.82 -31.13 12.72
CA LEU A 394 -13.22 -30.19 11.66
C LEU A 394 -12.13 -29.87 10.65
#